data_AF-A0A968WGP4-F1
#
_entry.id   AF-A0A968WGP4-F1
#
_cell.length_a   1.000
_cell.length_b   1.000
_cell.length_c   1.000
_cell.angle_alpha   90.00
_cell.angle_beta   90.00
_cell.angle_gamma   90.00
#
_symmetry.space_group_name_H-M   'P 1'
#
loop_
_entity.id
_entity.type
_entity.pdbx_description
1 polymer ?
#
loop_
_entity_poly.entity_id
_entity_poly.type
_entity_poly.pdbx_seq_one_letter_code
_entity_poly.pdbx_strand_id
1 'polypeptide(L)'
;MKKLLFFFLVSTAVYGQNVDYNKVILPEGVRSEDFGERLVQLAWKNNPQNEIVQRNVTNARWDVKRAGVQWLDIFGVQGNLNEFNVNPSADVADRAQFFPRYNFTLRLTFGQFFSIPYDVKKSRETLLINEALVNQQKLALRATVLRTYNQFLTFEKIYKIQSQAALDAENSYKLLEQKFKQGESTFETYNVSLNNFNRSAIAKIQAEADYINARLDLESLIGIKLEEVR
;
A
#
# COMPACT_ATOMS: atom_id res chain seq x y z
N MET A 1 -52.81 33.65 28.27
CA MET A 1 -52.66 32.40 27.49
C MET A 1 -51.23 32.32 26.98
N LYS A 2 -50.38 31.47 27.57
CA LYS A 2 -48.96 31.32 27.18
C LYS A 2 -48.88 30.44 25.94
N LYS A 3 -48.41 30.99 24.81
CA LYS A 3 -48.12 30.21 23.60
C LYS A 3 -46.76 29.54 23.76
N LEU A 4 -46.75 28.22 23.90
CA LEU A 4 -45.55 27.39 23.83
C LEU A 4 -45.09 27.37 22.36
N LEU A 5 -43.89 27.86 22.08
CA LEU A 5 -43.26 27.80 20.77
C LEU A 5 -42.44 26.49 20.71
N PHE A 6 -42.96 25.51 19.99
CA PHE A 6 -42.31 24.22 19.77
C PHE A 6 -41.28 24.38 18.65
N PHE A 7 -39.99 24.43 19.00
CA PHE A 7 -38.90 24.44 18.02
C PHE A 7 -38.69 23.02 17.49
N PHE A 8 -39.12 22.76 16.24
CA PHE A 8 -38.77 21.55 15.51
C PHE A 8 -37.30 21.66 15.07
N LEU A 9 -36.40 20.96 15.79
CA LEU A 9 -35.04 20.68 15.32
C LEU A 9 -35.12 19.63 14.20
N VAL A 10 -35.19 20.08 12.96
CA VAL A 10 -34.99 19.22 11.78
C VAL A 10 -33.49 18.93 11.70
N SER A 11 -33.07 17.72 12.09
CA SER A 11 -31.71 17.26 11.80
C SER A 11 -31.61 16.97 10.31
N THR A 12 -31.03 17.90 9.56
CA THR A 12 -30.59 17.60 8.20
C THR A 12 -29.46 16.59 8.31
N ALA A 13 -29.68 15.38 7.81
CA ALA A 13 -28.62 14.38 7.68
C ALA A 13 -27.49 14.99 6.86
N VAL A 14 -26.37 15.28 7.52
CA VAL A 14 -25.14 15.70 6.85
C VAL A 14 -24.66 14.48 6.07
N TYR A 15 -24.88 14.48 4.76
CA TYR A 15 -24.26 13.51 3.87
C TYR A 15 -22.75 13.74 3.96
N GLY A 16 -22.05 12.79 4.59
CA GLY A 16 -20.60 12.76 4.59
C GLY A 16 -20.08 12.74 3.16
N GLN A 17 -19.00 13.47 2.88
CA GLN A 17 -18.38 13.51 1.56
C GLN A 17 -17.95 12.09 1.17
N ASN A 18 -18.57 11.52 0.14
CA ASN A 18 -18.11 10.26 -0.45
C ASN A 18 -16.80 10.51 -1.18
N VAL A 19 -15.73 9.90 -0.67
CA VAL A 19 -14.39 9.99 -1.28
C VAL A 19 -14.34 9.09 -2.51
N ASP A 20 -14.06 9.68 -3.66
CA ASP A 20 -13.78 8.91 -4.88
C ASP A 20 -12.33 8.43 -4.86
N TYR A 21 -12.12 7.19 -4.44
CA TYR A 21 -10.79 6.58 -4.36
C TYR A 21 -10.12 6.33 -5.71
N ASN A 22 -10.84 6.49 -6.83
CA ASN A 22 -10.24 6.47 -8.18
C ASN A 22 -9.57 7.81 -8.53
N LYS A 23 -9.90 8.88 -7.80
CA LYS A 23 -9.17 10.16 -7.86
C LYS A 23 -7.99 10.21 -6.91
N VAL A 24 -7.95 9.34 -5.90
CA VAL A 24 -6.82 9.21 -4.98
C VAL A 24 -5.65 8.51 -5.68
N ILE A 25 -5.91 7.39 -6.35
CA ILE A 25 -4.94 6.77 -7.24
C ILE A 25 -5.62 6.56 -8.58
N LEU A 26 -5.09 7.27 -9.58
CA LEU A 26 -5.59 7.21 -10.94
C LEU A 26 -5.50 5.78 -11.51
N PRO A 27 -6.49 5.35 -12.31
CA PRO A 27 -6.48 4.03 -12.93
C PRO A 27 -5.30 3.82 -13.89
N GLU A 28 -4.95 2.55 -14.12
CA GLU A 28 -3.97 2.19 -15.14
C GLU A 28 -4.39 2.72 -16.52
N GLY A 29 -3.44 3.33 -17.24
CA GLY A 29 -3.66 3.91 -18.56
C GLY A 29 -4.02 5.41 -18.56
N VAL A 30 -4.40 5.99 -17.41
CA VAL A 30 -4.60 7.44 -17.29
C VAL A 30 -3.28 8.10 -16.88
N ARG A 31 -2.71 8.94 -17.75
CA ARG A 31 -1.51 9.72 -17.41
C ARG A 31 -1.92 10.94 -16.60
N SER A 32 -1.30 11.14 -15.44
CA SER A 32 -1.37 12.41 -14.72
C SER A 32 -0.48 13.45 -15.40
N GLU A 33 -0.94 14.70 -15.46
CA GLU A 33 -0.09 15.85 -15.81
C GLU A 33 0.86 16.24 -14.66
N ASP A 34 0.46 15.98 -13.40
CA ASP A 34 1.31 16.21 -12.23
C ASP A 34 2.29 15.04 -12.02
N PHE A 35 3.59 15.37 -11.97
CA PHE A 35 4.67 14.42 -11.73
C PHE A 35 4.54 13.72 -10.37
N GLY A 36 4.07 14.42 -9.33
CA GLY A 36 3.84 13.83 -8.02
C GLY A 36 2.85 12.67 -8.07
N GLU A 37 1.72 12.87 -8.74
CA GLU A 37 0.71 11.82 -8.93
C GLU A 37 1.20 10.69 -9.85
N ARG A 38 2.07 10.97 -10.82
CA ARG A 38 2.74 9.91 -11.62
C ARG A 38 3.60 9.01 -10.74
N LEU A 39 4.32 9.56 -9.76
CA LEU A 39 5.07 8.77 -8.77
C LEU A 39 4.13 7.93 -7.91
N VAL A 40 2.96 8.47 -7.52
CA VAL A 40 1.95 7.71 -6.75
C VAL A 40 1.44 6.51 -7.55
N GLN A 41 1.16 6.67 -8.85
CA GLN A 41 0.76 5.56 -9.72
C GLN A 41 1.84 4.47 -9.80
N LEU A 42 3.10 4.87 -9.97
CA LEU A 42 4.23 3.93 -10.03
C LEU A 42 4.41 3.18 -8.71
N ALA A 43 4.35 3.90 -7.59
CA ALA A 43 4.37 3.27 -6.27
C ALA A 43 3.17 2.35 -6.06
N TRP A 44 1.99 2.69 -6.55
CA TRP A 44 0.83 1.82 -6.47
C TRP A 44 1.06 0.50 -7.20
N LYS A 45 1.61 0.59 -8.41
CA LYS A 45 1.87 -0.55 -9.28
C LYS A 45 2.98 -1.46 -8.77
N ASN A 46 4.05 -0.89 -8.23
CA ASN A 46 5.28 -1.63 -7.94
C ASN A 46 5.40 -2.07 -6.48
N ASN A 47 4.55 -1.60 -5.57
CA ASN A 47 4.63 -1.95 -4.15
C ASN A 47 3.92 -3.28 -3.82
N PRO A 48 4.63 -4.30 -3.30
CA PRO A 48 4.06 -5.61 -2.96
C PRO A 48 2.92 -5.56 -1.94
N GLN A 49 2.90 -4.57 -1.04
CA GLN A 49 1.82 -4.41 -0.06
C GLN A 49 0.47 -4.13 -0.73
N ASN A 50 0.48 -3.44 -1.87
CA ASN A 50 -0.75 -3.17 -2.62
C ASN A 50 -1.30 -4.45 -3.26
N GLU A 51 -0.41 -5.33 -3.74
CA GLU A 51 -0.79 -6.64 -4.23
C GLU A 51 -1.40 -7.50 -3.13
N ILE A 52 -0.82 -7.49 -1.92
CA ILE A 52 -1.34 -8.23 -0.76
C ILE A 52 -2.77 -7.81 -0.44
N VAL A 53 -3.05 -6.51 -0.32
CA VAL A 53 -4.42 -6.05 0.01
C VAL A 53 -5.42 -6.36 -1.11
N GLN A 54 -5.02 -6.33 -2.37
CA GLN A 54 -5.88 -6.74 -3.50
C GLN A 54 -6.15 -8.25 -3.50
N ARG A 55 -5.14 -9.07 -3.18
CA ARG A 55 -5.30 -10.52 -3.03
C ARG A 55 -6.21 -10.86 -1.86
N ASN A 56 -6.18 -10.09 -0.77
CA ASN A 56 -7.09 -10.29 0.35
C ASN A 56 -8.56 -10.04 -0.03
N VAL A 57 -8.85 -9.02 -0.86
CA VAL A 57 -10.20 -8.84 -1.45
C VAL A 57 -10.61 -10.05 -2.27
N THR A 58 -9.68 -10.57 -3.09
CA THR A 58 -9.93 -11.76 -3.91
C THR A 58 -10.25 -12.97 -3.04
N ASN A 59 -9.47 -13.21 -1.98
CA ASN A 59 -9.70 -14.29 -1.01
C ASN A 59 -11.06 -14.13 -0.32
N ALA A 60 -11.39 -12.94 0.17
CA ALA A 60 -12.68 -12.68 0.80
C ALA A 60 -13.87 -12.90 -0.16
N ARG A 61 -13.69 -12.58 -1.45
CA ARG A 61 -14.69 -12.87 -2.49
C ARG A 61 -14.88 -14.37 -2.69
N TRP A 62 -13.81 -15.16 -2.66
CA TRP A 62 -13.88 -16.62 -2.69
C TRP A 62 -14.55 -17.18 -1.44
N ASP A 63 -14.30 -16.60 -0.27
CA ASP A 63 -14.94 -17.00 0.98
C ASP A 63 -16.46 -16.77 0.94
N VAL A 64 -16.93 -15.65 0.37
CA VAL A 64 -18.37 -15.41 0.15
C VAL A 64 -18.98 -16.49 -0.74
N LYS A 65 -18.29 -16.84 -1.84
CA LYS A 65 -18.75 -17.91 -2.74
C LYS A 65 -18.76 -19.27 -2.03
N ARG A 66 -17.71 -19.59 -1.28
CA ARG A 66 -17.58 -20.83 -0.49
C ARG A 66 -18.73 -20.95 0.52
N ALA A 67 -18.98 -19.90 1.29
CA ALA A 67 -20.09 -19.86 2.25
C ALA A 67 -21.46 -20.04 1.55
N GLY A 68 -21.61 -19.50 0.33
CA GLY A 68 -22.83 -19.67 -0.47
C GLY A 68 -23.06 -21.10 -0.95
N VAL A 69 -22.00 -21.82 -1.33
CA VAL A 69 -22.10 -23.22 -1.78
C VAL A 69 -22.09 -24.24 -0.64
N GLN A 70 -21.97 -23.80 0.62
CA GLN A 70 -22.03 -24.66 1.81
C GLN A 70 -23.36 -25.43 1.92
N TRP A 71 -24.41 -24.98 1.24
CA TRP A 71 -25.65 -25.76 1.06
C TRP A 71 -25.44 -27.10 0.35
N LEU A 72 -24.38 -27.23 -0.47
CA LEU A 72 -24.05 -28.47 -1.15
C LEU A 72 -23.47 -29.53 -0.20
N ASP A 73 -22.95 -29.14 0.97
CA ASP A 73 -22.44 -30.07 1.99
C ASP A 73 -23.54 -30.97 2.57
N ILE A 74 -24.81 -30.64 2.31
CA ILE A 74 -25.97 -31.46 2.67
C ILE A 74 -26.03 -32.75 1.84
N PHE A 75 -25.49 -32.71 0.61
CA PHE A 75 -25.52 -33.83 -0.31
C PHE A 75 -24.16 -34.55 -0.33
N GLY A 76 -24.18 -35.86 -0.08
CA GLY A 76 -22.99 -36.71 -0.19
C GLY A 76 -23.21 -37.88 -1.12
N VAL A 77 -22.24 -38.16 -1.99
CA VAL A 77 -22.20 -39.36 -2.82
C VAL A 77 -21.00 -40.18 -2.40
N GLN A 78 -21.21 -41.44 -2.04
CA GLN A 78 -20.14 -42.38 -1.69
C GLN A 78 -20.23 -43.64 -2.55
N GLY A 79 -19.07 -44.13 -2.98
CA GLY A 79 -18.95 -45.42 -3.67
C GLY A 79 -18.29 -46.44 -2.77
N ASN A 80 -18.77 -47.68 -2.78
CA ASN A 80 -18.12 -48.80 -2.11
C ASN A 80 -17.53 -49.75 -3.17
N LEU A 81 -16.21 -49.85 -3.18
CA LEU A 81 -15.49 -50.88 -3.94
C LEU A 81 -15.12 -52.01 -2.98
N ASN A 82 -15.47 -53.25 -3.33
CA ASN A 82 -15.12 -54.45 -2.58
C ASN A 82 -14.71 -55.58 -3.54
N GLU A 83 -14.15 -56.67 -3.02
CA GLU A 83 -13.65 -57.79 -3.82
C GLU A 83 -14.72 -58.41 -4.73
N PHE A 84 -15.97 -58.46 -4.27
CA PHE A 84 -17.13 -58.94 -5.04
C PHE A 84 -17.55 -57.98 -6.16
N ASN A 85 -17.22 -56.69 -6.04
CA ASN A 85 -17.47 -55.66 -7.06
C ASN A 85 -16.38 -55.64 -8.15
N VAL A 86 -15.15 -56.05 -7.82
CA VAL A 86 -13.98 -56.03 -8.72
C VAL A 86 -13.75 -57.38 -9.39
N ASN A 87 -14.00 -58.49 -8.69
CA ASN A 87 -13.93 -59.85 -9.22
C ASN A 87 -15.27 -60.56 -8.97
N PRO A 88 -16.25 -60.44 -9.88
CA PRO A 88 -17.55 -61.11 -9.74
C PRO A 88 -17.43 -62.63 -9.58
N SER A 89 -16.38 -63.24 -10.14
CA SER A 89 -16.11 -64.67 -10.06
C SER A 89 -15.64 -65.12 -8.67
N ALA A 90 -15.16 -64.21 -7.81
CA ALA A 90 -14.83 -64.49 -6.42
C ALA A 90 -16.09 -64.51 -5.51
N ASP A 91 -17.25 -64.11 -6.04
CA ASP A 91 -18.50 -64.10 -5.30
C ASP A 91 -19.30 -65.39 -5.47
N VAL A 92 -18.76 -66.47 -4.93
CA VAL A 92 -19.34 -67.84 -5.02
C VAL A 92 -20.72 -67.97 -4.36
N ALA A 93 -21.14 -66.98 -3.55
CA ALA A 93 -22.39 -67.00 -2.78
C ALA A 93 -23.29 -65.78 -3.03
N ASP A 94 -23.07 -65.05 -4.14
CA ASP A 94 -23.86 -63.87 -4.53
C ASP A 94 -24.01 -62.84 -3.39
N ARG A 95 -22.95 -62.62 -2.62
CA ARG A 95 -22.91 -61.70 -1.47
C ARG A 95 -22.84 -60.24 -1.90
N ALA A 96 -22.47 -59.95 -3.14
CA ALA A 96 -22.38 -58.60 -3.72
C ALA A 96 -23.68 -57.81 -3.56
N GLN A 97 -24.84 -58.48 -3.56
CA GLN A 97 -26.16 -57.85 -3.38
C GLN A 97 -26.33 -57.16 -2.02
N PHE A 98 -25.58 -57.57 -0.99
CA PHE A 98 -25.64 -56.97 0.35
C PHE A 98 -24.70 -55.77 0.53
N PHE A 99 -23.88 -55.45 -0.47
CA PHE A 99 -22.91 -54.37 -0.42
C PHE A 99 -23.19 -53.33 -1.52
N PRO A 100 -24.03 -52.32 -1.26
CA PRO A 100 -24.41 -51.32 -2.25
C PRO A 100 -23.17 -50.59 -2.79
N ARG A 101 -23.01 -50.62 -4.12
CA ARG A 101 -21.88 -50.02 -4.86
C ARG A 101 -21.85 -48.50 -4.77
N TYR A 102 -23.01 -47.87 -4.66
CA TYR A 102 -23.18 -46.43 -4.53
C TYR A 102 -24.17 -46.14 -3.41
N ASN A 103 -23.91 -45.11 -2.61
CA ASN A 103 -24.86 -44.60 -1.64
C ASN A 103 -24.94 -43.09 -1.78
N PHE A 104 -26.15 -42.58 -1.64
CA PHE A 104 -26.46 -41.17 -1.59
C PHE A 104 -26.88 -40.85 -0.17
N THR A 105 -26.30 -39.80 0.40
CA THR A 105 -26.57 -39.37 1.76
C THR A 105 -27.07 -37.94 1.75
N LEU A 106 -28.13 -37.70 2.52
CA LEU A 106 -28.66 -36.38 2.80
C LEU A 106 -28.46 -36.11 4.29
N ARG A 107 -27.60 -35.14 4.63
CA ARG A 107 -27.35 -34.75 6.02
C ARG A 107 -27.95 -33.38 6.29
N LEU A 108 -29.20 -33.37 6.75
CA LEU A 108 -29.90 -32.17 7.20
C LEU A 108 -29.81 -32.04 8.71
N THR A 109 -29.19 -30.96 9.18
CA THR A 109 -29.20 -30.55 10.59
C THR A 109 -29.93 -29.21 10.72
N PHE A 110 -30.80 -29.07 11.73
CA PHE A 110 -31.54 -27.82 11.91
C PHE A 110 -30.64 -26.59 12.09
N GLY A 111 -29.43 -26.78 12.64
CA GLY A 111 -28.44 -25.72 12.79
C GLY A 111 -28.01 -25.07 11.46
N GLN A 112 -27.95 -25.83 10.37
CA GLN A 112 -27.52 -25.34 9.05
C GLN A 112 -28.44 -24.25 8.48
N PHE A 113 -29.75 -24.29 8.77
CA PHE A 113 -30.69 -23.27 8.32
C PHE A 113 -30.44 -21.91 8.94
N PHE A 114 -29.82 -21.89 10.12
CA PHE A 114 -29.42 -20.66 10.79
C PHE A 114 -27.98 -20.30 10.47
N SER A 115 -27.04 -21.25 10.59
CA SER A 115 -25.61 -20.95 10.46
C SER A 115 -25.21 -20.50 9.05
N ILE A 116 -25.68 -21.18 7.99
CA ILE A 116 -25.23 -20.90 6.62
C ILE A 116 -25.56 -19.45 6.19
N PRO A 117 -26.80 -18.93 6.36
CA PRO A 117 -27.08 -17.52 6.04
C PRO A 117 -26.24 -16.52 6.86
N TYR A 118 -25.96 -16.81 8.14
CA TYR A 118 -25.11 -15.95 8.96
C TYR A 118 -23.65 -15.98 8.49
N ASP A 119 -23.13 -17.14 8.12
CA ASP A 119 -21.78 -17.29 7.57
C ASP A 119 -21.63 -16.51 6.26
N VAL A 120 -22.63 -16.57 5.36
CA VAL A 120 -22.64 -15.75 4.13
C VAL A 120 -22.63 -14.26 4.44
N LYS A 121 -23.44 -13.80 5.41
CA LYS A 121 -23.45 -12.38 5.82
C LYS A 121 -22.09 -11.97 6.39
N LYS A 122 -21.52 -12.78 7.29
CA LYS A 122 -20.20 -12.54 7.87
C LYS A 122 -19.10 -12.46 6.79
N SER A 123 -19.11 -13.37 5.82
CA SER A 123 -18.16 -13.32 4.70
C SER A 123 -18.33 -12.07 3.84
N ARG A 124 -19.55 -11.57 3.64
CA ARG A 124 -19.80 -10.31 2.91
C ARG A 124 -19.25 -9.10 3.66
N GLU A 125 -19.48 -9.01 4.97
CA GLU A 125 -18.87 -7.98 5.80
C GLU A 125 -17.33 -8.05 5.74
N THR A 126 -16.78 -9.27 5.76
CA THR A 126 -15.33 -9.48 5.61
C THR A 126 -14.82 -8.97 4.25
N LEU A 127 -15.57 -9.17 3.16
CA LEU A 127 -15.23 -8.61 1.85
C LEU A 127 -15.21 -7.08 1.88
N LEU A 128 -16.25 -6.45 2.45
CA LEU A 128 -16.34 -4.99 2.58
C LEU A 128 -15.18 -4.41 3.40
N ILE A 129 -14.79 -5.08 4.48
CA ILE A 129 -13.62 -4.71 5.29
C ILE A 129 -12.35 -4.75 4.44
N ASN A 130 -12.15 -5.81 3.65
CA ASN A 130 -10.97 -5.92 2.79
C ASN A 130 -10.95 -4.87 1.67
N GLU A 131 -12.11 -4.51 1.10
CA GLU A 131 -12.22 -3.40 0.14
C GLU A 131 -11.88 -2.05 0.80
N ALA A 132 -12.31 -1.83 2.05
CA ALA A 132 -11.95 -0.65 2.82
C ALA A 132 -10.43 -0.60 3.13
N LEU A 133 -9.79 -1.74 3.39
CA LEU A 133 -8.33 -1.82 3.59
C LEU A 133 -7.56 -1.42 2.33
N VAL A 134 -8.04 -1.79 1.14
CA VAL A 134 -7.45 -1.32 -0.13
C VAL A 134 -7.53 0.20 -0.22
N ASN A 135 -8.68 0.79 0.12
CA ASN A 135 -8.87 2.24 0.08
C ASN A 135 -8.01 2.97 1.13
N GLN A 136 -7.86 2.40 2.33
CA GLN A 136 -6.94 2.91 3.34
C GLN A 136 -5.49 2.89 2.84
N GLN A 137 -5.07 1.79 2.21
CA GLN A 137 -3.73 1.66 1.64
C GLN A 137 -3.48 2.69 0.53
N LYS A 138 -4.48 2.95 -0.33
CA LYS A 138 -4.38 4.01 -1.36
C LYS A 138 -4.08 5.37 -0.75
N LEU A 139 -4.82 5.76 0.30
CA LEU A 139 -4.62 7.04 0.99
C LEU A 139 -3.25 7.12 1.66
N ALA A 140 -2.86 6.07 2.38
CA ALA A 140 -1.60 6.02 3.10
C ALA A 140 -0.40 6.10 2.13
N LEU A 141 -0.42 5.30 1.07
CA LEU A 141 0.65 5.28 0.08
C LEU A 141 0.79 6.63 -0.62
N ARG A 142 -0.31 7.24 -1.05
CA ARG A 142 -0.28 8.57 -1.67
C ARG A 142 0.33 9.61 -0.74
N ALA A 143 -0.10 9.65 0.52
CA ALA A 143 0.44 10.58 1.50
C ALA A 143 1.95 10.38 1.71
N THR A 144 2.40 9.13 1.81
CA THR A 144 3.82 8.80 1.97
C THR A 144 4.63 9.24 0.75
N VAL A 145 4.23 8.85 -0.47
CA VAL A 145 4.96 9.18 -1.70
C VAL A 145 5.06 10.69 -1.88
N LEU A 146 3.96 11.43 -1.71
CA LEU A 146 3.97 12.88 -1.88
C LEU A 146 4.82 13.58 -0.81
N ARG A 147 4.85 13.09 0.44
CA ARG A 147 5.75 13.63 1.47
C ARG A 147 7.21 13.37 1.13
N THR A 148 7.55 12.13 0.75
CA THR A 148 8.92 11.76 0.36
C THR A 148 9.37 12.54 -0.87
N TYR A 149 8.48 12.76 -1.85
CA TYR A 149 8.78 13.61 -3.01
C TYR A 149 9.06 15.05 -2.62
N ASN A 150 8.24 15.65 -1.74
CA ASN A 150 8.52 17.00 -1.23
C ASN A 150 9.84 17.08 -0.45
N GLN A 151 10.18 16.04 0.31
CA GLN A 151 11.45 15.94 1.03
C GLN A 151 12.63 15.87 0.06
N PHE A 152 12.54 15.05 -1.00
CA PHE A 152 13.52 15.02 -2.09
C PHE A 152 13.73 16.41 -2.73
N LEU A 153 12.66 17.09 -3.11
CA LEU A 153 12.73 18.45 -3.67
C LEU A 153 13.36 19.46 -2.70
N THR A 154 13.11 19.28 -1.41
CA THR A 154 13.66 20.15 -0.36
C THR A 154 15.15 19.95 -0.24
N PHE A 155 15.62 18.71 -0.13
CA PHE A 155 17.05 18.41 -0.03
C PHE A 155 17.82 18.75 -1.32
N GLU A 156 17.20 18.60 -2.49
CA GLU A 156 17.79 19.08 -3.75
C GLU A 156 18.09 20.59 -3.69
N LYS A 157 17.15 21.39 -3.18
CA LYS A 157 17.32 22.84 -3.02
C LYS A 157 18.38 23.17 -1.97
N ILE A 158 18.38 22.48 -0.83
CA ILE A 158 19.39 22.68 0.23
C ILE A 158 20.79 22.36 -0.33
N TYR A 159 20.94 21.24 -1.02
CA TYR A 159 22.22 20.87 -1.65
C TYR A 159 22.70 21.92 -2.64
N LYS A 160 21.81 22.47 -3.48
CA LYS A 160 22.13 23.56 -4.41
C LYS A 160 22.61 24.82 -3.67
N ILE A 161 21.92 25.22 -2.60
CA ILE A 161 22.30 26.38 -1.78
C ILE A 161 23.64 26.16 -1.10
N GLN A 162 23.86 25.01 -0.45
CA GLN A 162 25.11 24.71 0.25
C GLN A 162 26.28 24.56 -0.71
N SER A 163 26.04 24.04 -1.92
CA SER A 163 27.06 23.97 -2.97
C SER A 163 27.52 25.36 -3.41
N GLN A 164 26.60 26.30 -3.57
CA GLN A 164 26.95 27.69 -3.89
C GLN A 164 27.69 28.36 -2.72
N ALA A 165 27.19 28.20 -1.48
CA ALA A 165 27.83 28.77 -0.30
C ALA A 165 29.26 28.25 -0.08
N ALA A 166 29.50 26.96 -0.33
CA ALA A 166 30.83 26.37 -0.28
C ALA A 166 31.77 26.95 -1.36
N LEU A 167 31.27 27.16 -2.58
CA LEU A 167 32.03 27.77 -3.67
C LEU A 167 32.39 29.23 -3.35
N ASP A 168 31.46 30.00 -2.80
CA ASP A 168 31.70 31.40 -2.41
C ASP A 168 32.71 31.49 -1.25
N ALA A 169 32.61 30.59 -0.27
CA ALA A 169 33.55 30.50 0.84
C ALA A 169 34.96 30.08 0.37
N GLU A 170 35.04 29.15 -0.58
CA GLU A 170 36.31 28.72 -1.20
C GLU A 170 36.99 29.87 -1.94
N ASN A 171 36.24 30.62 -2.76
CA ASN A 171 36.76 31.78 -3.49
C ASN A 171 37.25 32.88 -2.54
N SER A 172 36.49 33.14 -1.48
CA SER A 172 36.86 34.10 -0.44
C SER A 172 38.14 33.70 0.30
N TYR A 173 38.24 32.41 0.65
CA TYR A 173 39.43 31.84 1.28
C TYR A 173 40.66 31.96 0.39
N LYS A 174 40.57 31.57 -0.90
CA LYS A 174 41.68 31.68 -1.86
C LYS A 174 42.16 33.12 -2.04
N LEU A 175 41.23 34.08 -2.14
CA LEU A 175 41.58 35.49 -2.22
C LEU A 175 42.33 35.97 -0.97
N LEU A 176 41.85 35.56 0.22
CA LEU A 176 42.48 35.96 1.47
C LEU A 176 43.83 35.27 1.69
N GLU A 177 43.98 34.02 1.26
CA GLU A 177 45.25 33.30 1.25
C GLU A 177 46.29 34.06 0.40
N GLN A 178 45.90 34.55 -0.78
CA GLN A 178 46.77 35.37 -1.63
C GLN A 178 47.19 36.68 -0.93
N LYS A 179 46.23 37.41 -0.35
CA LYS A 179 46.50 38.65 0.39
C LYS A 179 47.40 38.42 1.61
N PHE A 180 47.18 37.32 2.35
CA PHE A 180 48.01 36.95 3.48
C PHE A 180 49.46 36.64 3.06
N LYS A 181 49.66 35.90 1.96
CA LYS A 181 50.99 35.64 1.37
C LYS A 181 51.72 36.92 0.94
N GLN A 182 50.98 37.96 0.59
CA GLN A 182 51.51 39.28 0.23
C GLN A 182 51.71 40.21 1.45
N GLY A 183 51.33 39.78 2.66
CA GLY A 183 51.41 40.60 3.87
C GLY A 183 50.28 41.63 4.02
N GLU A 184 49.24 41.56 3.18
CA GLU A 184 48.11 42.49 3.15
C GLU A 184 46.94 42.10 4.07
N SER A 185 47.06 40.97 4.78
CA SER A 185 46.04 40.46 5.71
C SER A 185 46.70 39.91 6.97
N THR A 186 45.91 39.84 8.06
CA THR A 186 46.37 39.25 9.32
C THR A 186 46.16 37.73 9.35
N PHE A 187 46.92 37.03 10.19
CA PHE A 187 46.76 35.60 10.45
C PHE A 187 45.37 35.28 11.04
N GLU A 188 44.83 36.16 11.87
CA GLU A 188 43.50 36.01 12.46
C GLU A 188 42.41 35.99 11.36
N THR A 189 42.44 36.97 10.44
CA THR A 189 41.50 37.03 9.32
C THR A 189 41.62 35.78 8.44
N TYR A 190 42.85 35.33 8.17
CA TYR A 190 43.11 34.10 7.40
C TYR A 190 42.46 32.87 8.05
N ASN A 191 42.68 32.66 9.35
CA ASN A 191 42.10 31.54 10.09
C ASN A 191 40.58 31.58 10.12
N VAL A 192 39.98 32.76 10.28
CA VAL A 192 38.52 32.92 10.24
C VAL A 192 37.96 32.48 8.87
N SER A 193 38.60 32.88 7.78
CA SER A 193 38.17 32.48 6.43
C SER A 193 38.36 30.99 6.15
N LEU A 194 39.49 30.41 6.57
CA LEU A 194 39.75 28.98 6.48
C LEU A 194 38.69 28.18 7.26
N ASN A 195 38.38 28.59 8.48
CA ASN A 195 37.35 27.96 9.30
C ASN A 195 35.96 28.08 8.66
N ASN A 196 35.63 29.22 8.05
CA ASN A 196 34.38 29.39 7.32
C ASN A 196 34.29 28.45 6.11
N PHE A 197 35.35 28.38 5.29
CA PHE A 197 35.43 27.44 4.17
C PHE A 197 35.24 25.99 4.62
N ASN A 198 35.96 25.56 5.66
CA ASN A 198 35.84 24.21 6.20
C ASN A 198 34.41 23.89 6.66
N ARG A 199 33.74 24.83 7.33
CA ARG A 199 32.34 24.67 7.76
C ARG A 199 31.38 24.56 6.57
N SER A 200 31.51 25.43 5.57
CA SER A 200 30.67 25.38 4.37
C SER A 200 30.91 24.11 3.55
N ALA A 201 32.15 23.62 3.48
CA ALA A 201 32.48 22.36 2.82
C ALA A 201 31.83 21.15 3.52
N ILE A 202 31.89 21.10 4.86
CA ILE A 202 31.22 20.05 5.65
C ILE A 202 29.70 20.11 5.43
N ALA A 203 29.10 21.31 5.48
CA ALA A 203 27.66 21.50 5.27
C ALA A 203 27.22 21.05 3.86
N LYS A 204 28.03 21.30 2.82
CA LYS A 204 27.78 20.79 1.48
C LYS A 204 27.78 19.26 1.44
N ILE A 205 28.77 18.61 2.04
CA ILE A 205 28.88 17.15 2.06
C ILE A 205 27.67 16.52 2.76
N GLN A 206 27.22 17.11 3.88
CA GLN A 206 26.03 16.66 4.60
C GLN A 206 24.77 16.82 3.73
N ALA A 207 24.59 17.99 3.11
CA ALA A 207 23.46 18.25 2.23
C ALA A 207 23.44 17.32 0.99
N GLU A 208 24.60 16.94 0.46
CA GLU A 208 24.71 15.98 -0.62
C GLU A 208 24.26 14.59 -0.20
N ALA A 209 24.71 14.13 0.97
CA ALA A 209 24.29 12.86 1.54
C ALA A 209 22.78 12.82 1.78
N ASP A 210 22.21 13.88 2.36
CA ASP A 210 20.76 13.98 2.60
C ASP A 210 19.95 13.97 1.29
N TYR A 211 20.43 14.67 0.27
CA TYR A 211 19.82 14.66 -1.06
C TYR A 211 19.84 13.27 -1.69
N ILE A 212 20.98 12.57 -1.65
CA ILE A 212 21.12 11.21 -2.18
C ILE A 212 20.20 10.24 -1.42
N ASN A 213 20.17 10.32 -0.09
CA ASN A 213 19.30 9.47 0.73
C ASN A 213 17.83 9.73 0.42
N ALA A 214 17.40 10.99 0.32
CA ALA A 214 16.03 11.33 -0.02
C ALA A 214 15.62 10.84 -1.43
N ARG A 215 16.56 10.81 -2.38
CA ARG A 215 16.33 10.18 -3.68
C ARG A 215 16.13 8.67 -3.53
N LEU A 216 17.01 7.98 -2.82
CA LEU A 216 16.92 6.53 -2.61
C LEU A 216 15.62 6.14 -1.90
N ASP A 217 15.20 6.93 -0.91
CA ASP A 217 13.93 6.74 -0.20
C ASP A 217 12.74 6.81 -1.17
N LEU A 218 12.73 7.81 -2.08
CA LEU A 218 11.69 7.94 -3.09
C LEU A 218 11.70 6.79 -4.10
N GLU A 219 12.88 6.41 -4.59
CA GLU A 219 13.09 5.30 -5.51
C GLU A 219 12.63 3.96 -4.91
N SER A 220 12.87 3.76 -3.62
CA SER A 220 12.43 2.55 -2.91
C SER A 220 10.90 2.41 -2.89
N LEU A 221 10.16 3.52 -2.87
CA LEU A 221 8.69 3.52 -2.88
C LEU A 221 8.12 3.25 -4.27
N ILE A 222 8.75 3.79 -5.32
CA ILE A 222 8.28 3.63 -6.71
C ILE A 222 8.85 2.39 -7.39
N GLY A 223 9.90 1.76 -6.84
CA GLY A 223 10.50 0.53 -7.35
C GLY A 223 11.33 0.68 -8.64
N ILE A 224 11.57 1.92 -9.10
CA ILE A 224 12.39 2.24 -10.28
C ILE A 224 13.20 3.51 -10.00
N LYS A 225 14.24 3.73 -10.79
CA LYS A 225 15.08 4.92 -10.67
C LYS A 225 14.34 6.18 -11.13
N LEU A 226 14.58 7.32 -10.48
CA LEU A 226 13.91 8.58 -10.86
C LEU A 226 14.26 9.03 -12.28
N GLU A 227 15.44 8.68 -12.79
CA GLU A 227 15.85 9.01 -14.15
C GLU A 227 15.02 8.29 -15.21
N GLU A 228 14.46 7.11 -14.89
CA GLU A 228 13.60 6.33 -15.80
C GLU A 228 12.14 6.82 -15.81
N VAL A 229 11.76 7.66 -14.84
CA VAL A 229 10.41 8.25 -14.76
C VAL A 229 10.27 9.46 -15.68
N ARG A 230 11.35 10.15 -16.02
CA ARG A 230 11.29 11.37 -16.84
C ARG A 230 10.91 11.06 -18.28
#